data_AF-A0A0M9WDW3-F1
#
_entry.id   AF-A0A0M9WDW3-F1
#
_cell.length_a   1.000
_cell.length_b   1.000
_cell.length_c   1.000
_cell.angle_alpha   90.00
_cell.angle_beta   90.00
_cell.angle_gamma   90.00
#
_symmetry.space_group_name_H-M   'P 1'
#
loop_
_entity.id
_entity.type
_entity.pdbx_description
1 polymer ?
#
loop_
_entity_poly.entity_id
_entity_poly.type
_entity_poly.pdbx_seq_one_letter_code
_entity_poly.pdbx_strand_id
1 'polypeptide(L)'
;MIQDFTPVKQICAHLNAFHIYANDPTRCVEANHYCTHLTEDVRQCLIYDSPNANARLIGVEYMVSPRIFATLPTEERKLWHTHEFEVKSGMLVMPAPVGVPDAVWEAAETAEMQDVAPIYGKTYHFWQIDRGDPVPLGQPQLMGSFVSNESVKIAHPAGLDSLLEERNKRYGVDHRQKAKKREGIEAVEKHPDADSLFKKRI
;
A
#
# COMPACT_ATOMS: atom_id res chain seq x y z
N MET A 1 5.11 10.64 32.43
CA MET A 1 5.33 9.31 31.79
C MET A 1 6.84 9.15 31.62
N ILE A 2 7.47 8.06 32.11
CA ILE A 2 8.95 7.91 32.17
C ILE A 2 9.53 7.22 30.92
N GLN A 3 8.71 6.44 30.21
CA GLN A 3 9.15 5.75 28.99
C GLN A 3 9.22 6.71 27.80
N ASP A 4 10.26 6.56 26.99
CA ASP A 4 10.40 7.27 25.72
C ASP A 4 10.08 6.34 24.54
N PHE A 5 9.11 6.77 23.73
CA PHE A 5 8.63 6.08 22.53
C PHE A 5 9.10 6.76 21.25
N THR A 6 10.28 7.40 21.28
CA THR A 6 10.84 8.15 20.15
C THR A 6 10.69 7.43 18.79
N PRO A 7 11.02 6.14 18.63
CA PRO A 7 10.85 5.45 17.35
C PRO A 7 9.41 5.45 16.82
N VAL A 8 8.41 5.19 17.67
CA VAL A 8 7.00 5.17 17.28
C VAL A 8 6.48 6.58 17.00
N LYS A 9 7.01 7.60 17.69
CA LYS A 9 6.69 9.01 17.45
C LYS A 9 7.23 9.55 16.11
N GLN A 10 8.06 8.79 15.38
CA GLN A 10 8.55 9.16 14.05
C GLN A 10 7.55 8.84 12.93
N ILE A 11 6.45 8.13 13.22
CA ILE A 11 5.40 7.88 12.23
C ILE A 11 4.78 9.22 11.81
N CYS A 12 4.84 9.53 10.52
CA CYS A 12 4.49 10.83 9.97
C CYS A 12 3.46 10.78 8.83
N ALA A 13 3.10 9.59 8.34
CA ALA A 13 2.11 9.44 7.28
C ALA A 13 1.14 8.28 7.57
N HIS A 14 -0.12 8.48 7.18
CA HIS A 14 -1.15 7.44 7.13
C HIS A 14 -1.60 7.25 5.69
N LEU A 15 -1.35 6.07 5.13
CA LEU A 15 -1.82 5.67 3.80
C LEU A 15 -2.84 4.53 3.95
N ASN A 16 -3.79 4.45 3.03
CA ASN A 16 -4.73 3.34 2.93
C ASN A 16 -4.71 2.78 1.51
N ALA A 17 -4.53 1.47 1.41
CA ALA A 17 -4.44 0.72 0.17
C ALA A 17 -5.01 -0.70 0.35
N PHE A 18 -4.82 -1.57 -0.64
CA PHE A 18 -5.25 -2.97 -0.58
C PHE A 18 -4.09 -3.89 -0.95
N HIS A 19 -3.90 -4.93 -0.15
CA HIS A 19 -2.86 -5.94 -0.35
C HIS A 19 -3.45 -7.24 -0.87
N ILE A 20 -2.76 -7.85 -1.82
CA ILE A 20 -3.09 -9.16 -2.41
C ILE A 20 -2.10 -10.23 -1.94
N TYR A 21 -2.59 -11.43 -1.64
CA TYR A 21 -1.72 -12.52 -1.18
C TYR A 21 -0.88 -13.08 -2.33
N ALA A 22 0.44 -13.16 -2.15
CA ALA A 22 1.31 -13.59 -3.23
C ALA A 22 1.18 -15.08 -3.60
N ASN A 23 0.74 -15.90 -2.64
CA ASN A 23 0.49 -17.34 -2.83
C ASN A 23 -0.96 -17.67 -3.20
N ASP A 24 -1.88 -16.74 -3.00
CA ASP A 24 -3.30 -16.88 -3.35
C ASP A 24 -3.87 -15.53 -3.82
N PRO A 25 -3.66 -15.17 -5.10
CA PRO A 25 -4.06 -13.87 -5.63
C PRO A 25 -5.59 -13.70 -5.74
N THR A 26 -6.38 -14.70 -5.36
CA THR A 26 -7.84 -14.59 -5.27
C THR A 26 -8.31 -13.88 -4.00
N ARG A 27 -7.39 -13.62 -3.06
CA ARG A 27 -7.66 -12.99 -1.77
C ARG A 27 -6.93 -11.66 -1.66
N CYS A 28 -7.63 -10.66 -1.10
CA CYS A 28 -7.05 -9.38 -0.77
C CYS A 28 -7.63 -8.82 0.53
N VAL A 29 -6.94 -7.86 1.13
CA VAL A 29 -7.34 -7.19 2.37
C VAL A 29 -7.03 -5.69 2.29
N GLU A 30 -7.90 -4.87 2.89
CA GLU A 30 -7.62 -3.45 3.12
C GLU A 30 -6.45 -3.31 4.11
N ALA A 31 -5.54 -2.37 3.86
CA ALA A 31 -4.33 -2.17 4.64
C ALA A 31 -4.17 -0.70 5.02
N ASN A 32 -4.00 -0.44 6.31
CA ASN A 32 -3.72 0.90 6.86
C ASN A 32 -2.25 1.00 7.22
N HIS A 33 -1.52 1.81 6.46
CA HIS A 33 -0.09 2.01 6.57
C HIS A 33 0.20 3.20 7.46
N TYR A 34 1.01 3.00 8.49
CA TYR A 34 1.52 4.05 9.35
C TYR A 34 3.03 4.13 9.17
N CYS A 35 3.46 5.09 8.36
CA CYS A 35 4.80 5.12 7.77
C CYS A 35 5.73 6.10 8.47
N THR A 36 7.01 5.72 8.48
CA THR A 36 8.15 6.55 8.86
C THR A 36 9.12 6.63 7.68
N HIS A 37 9.57 7.82 7.33
CA HIS A 37 10.69 8.03 6.41
C HIS A 37 12.01 7.86 7.18
N LEU A 38 12.68 6.72 6.98
CA LEU A 38 13.96 6.45 7.65
C LEU A 38 15.11 7.24 7.01
N THR A 39 15.09 7.30 5.68
CA THR A 39 16.02 8.07 4.85
C THR A 39 15.27 8.58 3.63
N GLU A 40 15.93 9.34 2.74
CA GLU A 40 15.36 9.69 1.43
C GLU A 40 15.04 8.48 0.55
N ASP A 41 15.73 7.35 0.78
CA ASP A 41 15.66 6.15 -0.06
C ASP A 41 14.89 5.00 0.59
N VAL A 42 14.52 5.10 1.87
CA VAL A 42 13.89 4.01 2.63
C VAL A 42 12.77 4.54 3.52
N ARG A 43 11.58 3.96 3.32
CA ARG A 43 10.42 4.11 4.21
C ARG A 43 10.08 2.77 4.82
N GLN A 44 9.51 2.81 6.01
CA GLN A 44 8.96 1.61 6.65
C GLN A 44 7.58 1.93 7.22
N CYS A 45 6.66 0.99 7.12
CA CYS A 45 5.29 1.16 7.57
C CYS A 45 4.90 0.00 8.49
N LEU A 46 4.22 0.35 9.58
CA LEU A 46 3.42 -0.60 10.33
C LEU A 46 2.07 -0.73 9.63
N ILE A 47 1.62 -1.96 9.39
CA ILE A 47 0.36 -2.23 8.70
C ILE A 47 -0.69 -2.68 9.70
N TYR A 48 -1.82 -1.99 9.74
CA TYR A 48 -2.97 -2.31 10.57
C TYR A 48 -4.20 -2.68 9.72
N ASP A 49 -5.08 -3.50 10.26
CA ASP A 49 -6.34 -3.90 9.60
C ASP A 49 -7.40 -2.79 9.52
N SER A 50 -7.27 -1.77 10.37
CA SER A 50 -8.21 -0.66 10.45
C SER A 50 -7.51 0.59 11.00
N PRO A 51 -8.10 1.78 10.84
CA PRO A 51 -7.57 3.01 11.44
C PRO A 51 -8.03 3.23 12.89
N ASN A 52 -8.68 2.23 13.51
CA ASN A 52 -9.32 2.37 14.81
C ASN A 52 -8.33 2.12 15.96
N ALA A 53 -8.64 2.61 17.17
CA ALA A 53 -7.76 2.50 18.32
C ALA A 53 -7.37 1.06 18.73
N ASN A 54 -8.24 0.08 18.43
CA ASN A 54 -8.02 -1.33 18.74
C ASN A 54 -7.62 -2.16 17.50
N ALA A 55 -7.09 -1.51 16.46
CA ALA A 55 -6.67 -2.17 15.25
C ALA A 55 -5.57 -3.21 15.53
N ARG A 56 -5.60 -4.31 14.79
CA ARG A 56 -4.58 -5.35 14.86
C ARG A 56 -3.39 -4.94 14.02
N LEU A 57 -2.18 -4.99 14.59
CA LEU A 57 -0.94 -4.92 13.82
C LEU A 57 -0.82 -6.21 13.01
N ILE A 58 -0.96 -6.12 11.69
CA ILE A 58 -1.07 -7.28 10.81
C ILE A 58 0.17 -7.48 9.95
N GLY A 59 1.04 -6.48 9.83
CA GLY A 59 2.18 -6.58 8.92
C GLY A 59 3.17 -5.43 9.03
N VAL A 60 4.19 -5.53 8.20
CA VAL A 60 5.14 -4.45 7.92
C VAL A 60 5.34 -4.34 6.42
N GLU A 61 5.59 -3.13 5.97
CA GLU A 61 6.09 -2.84 4.63
C GLU A 61 7.40 -2.07 4.70
N TYR A 62 8.32 -2.41 3.82
CA TYR A 62 9.46 -1.57 3.49
C TYR A 62 9.28 -1.05 2.07
N MET A 63 9.48 0.26 1.90
CA MET A 63 9.45 0.88 0.58
C MET A 63 10.83 1.46 0.29
N VAL A 64 11.38 1.17 -0.89
CA VAL A 64 12.72 1.60 -1.27
C VAL A 64 12.74 2.30 -2.62
N SER A 65 13.64 3.26 -2.76
CA SER A 65 13.82 3.96 -4.03
C SER A 65 14.30 3.02 -5.16
N PRO A 66 14.08 3.40 -6.43
CA PRO A 66 14.63 2.66 -7.57
C PRO A 66 16.14 2.40 -7.48
N ARG A 67 16.89 3.35 -6.90
CA ARG A 67 18.34 3.23 -6.68
C ARG A 67 18.66 2.05 -5.78
N ILE A 68 18.00 1.92 -4.63
CA ILE A 68 18.21 0.78 -3.72
C ILE A 68 17.73 -0.50 -4.40
N PHE A 69 16.54 -0.48 -5.00
CA PHE A 69 15.95 -1.65 -5.65
C PHE A 69 16.87 -2.26 -6.72
N ALA A 70 17.50 -1.44 -7.56
CA ALA A 70 18.42 -1.88 -8.61
C ALA A 70 19.64 -2.63 -8.08
N THR A 71 20.05 -2.37 -6.83
CA THR A 71 21.20 -3.05 -6.20
C THR A 71 20.86 -4.40 -5.57
N LEU A 72 19.57 -4.70 -5.39
CA LEU A 72 19.14 -5.94 -4.76
C LEU A 72 19.45 -7.15 -5.64
N PRO A 73 19.77 -8.33 -5.06
CA PRO A 73 19.87 -9.57 -5.83
C PRO A 73 18.59 -9.86 -6.61
N THR A 74 18.70 -10.53 -7.77
CA THR A 74 17.55 -10.84 -8.63
C THR A 74 16.44 -11.58 -7.89
N GLU A 75 16.77 -12.59 -7.08
CA GLU A 75 15.76 -13.34 -6.31
C GLU A 75 15.08 -12.48 -5.25
N GLU A 76 15.81 -11.53 -4.66
CA GLU A 76 15.26 -10.60 -3.69
C GLU A 76 14.27 -9.65 -4.37
N ARG A 77 14.60 -9.10 -5.56
CA ARG A 77 13.71 -8.22 -6.34
C ARG A 77 12.34 -8.82 -6.64
N LYS A 78 12.24 -10.16 -6.74
CA LYS A 78 10.96 -10.86 -6.97
C LYS A 78 9.97 -10.73 -5.81
N LEU A 79 10.45 -10.36 -4.62
CA LEU A 79 9.65 -10.18 -3.41
C LEU A 79 9.03 -8.77 -3.33
N TRP A 80 9.29 -7.91 -4.30
CA TRP A 80 8.84 -6.52 -4.28
C TRP A 80 7.81 -6.25 -5.38
N HIS A 81 6.94 -5.28 -5.12
CA HIS A 81 5.91 -4.81 -6.04
C HIS A 81 6.04 -3.31 -6.30
N THR A 82 5.43 -2.85 -7.39
CA THR A 82 5.32 -1.44 -7.76
C THR A 82 4.06 -0.81 -7.17
N HIS A 83 4.11 0.50 -6.89
CA HIS A 83 2.96 1.27 -6.40
C HIS A 83 2.25 2.09 -7.50
N GLU A 84 2.75 2.04 -8.75
CA GLU A 84 2.25 2.92 -9.81
C GLU A 84 0.74 2.77 -10.04
N PHE A 85 0.24 1.54 -10.14
CA PHE A 85 -1.17 1.29 -10.41
C PHE A 85 -2.06 1.77 -9.26
N GLU A 86 -1.72 1.44 -8.01
CA GLU A 86 -2.54 1.86 -6.86
C GLU A 86 -2.56 3.39 -6.70
N VAL A 87 -1.46 4.06 -7.00
CA VAL A 87 -1.38 5.52 -7.01
C VAL A 87 -2.23 6.08 -8.15
N LYS A 88 -2.01 5.66 -9.39
CA LYS A 88 -2.68 6.25 -10.56
C LYS A 88 -4.16 5.89 -10.65
N SER A 89 -4.58 4.77 -10.07
CA SER A 89 -6.00 4.37 -10.01
C SER A 89 -6.80 5.06 -8.90
N GLY A 90 -6.14 5.81 -8.00
CA GLY A 90 -6.81 6.38 -6.82
C GLY A 90 -7.12 5.36 -5.72
N MET A 91 -6.59 4.13 -5.84
CA MET A 91 -6.71 3.09 -4.82
C MET A 91 -5.96 3.50 -3.56
N LEU A 92 -4.69 3.87 -3.68
CA LEU A 92 -3.90 4.37 -2.56
C LEU A 92 -4.31 5.82 -2.26
N VAL A 93 -4.65 6.10 -1.01
CA VAL A 93 -4.99 7.46 -0.55
C VAL A 93 -4.35 7.75 0.80
N MET A 94 -4.24 9.05 1.12
CA MET A 94 -4.03 9.50 2.48
C MET A 94 -5.38 9.94 3.07
N PRO A 95 -5.89 9.29 4.12
CA PRO A 95 -7.11 9.75 4.78
C PRO A 95 -6.98 11.19 5.29
N ALA A 96 -7.95 12.04 4.96
CA ALA A 96 -7.91 13.47 5.30
C ALA A 96 -8.02 13.70 6.81
N PRO A 97 -7.14 14.52 7.42
CA PRO A 97 -7.29 14.93 8.80
C PRO A 97 -8.54 15.80 8.98
N VAL A 98 -9.23 15.63 10.09
CA VAL A 98 -10.42 16.40 10.42
C VAL A 98 -10.10 17.90 10.46
N GLY A 99 -10.86 18.69 9.71
CA GLY A 99 -10.73 20.15 9.69
C GLY A 99 -9.72 20.71 8.68
N VAL A 100 -9.04 19.86 7.91
CA VAL A 100 -8.17 20.31 6.80
C VAL A 100 -9.04 20.50 5.55
N PRO A 101 -8.96 21.65 4.84
CA PRO A 101 -9.71 21.86 3.61
C PRO A 101 -9.31 20.87 2.51
N ASP A 102 -10.30 20.31 1.80
CA ASP A 102 -10.10 19.29 0.77
C ASP A 102 -9.08 19.70 -0.30
N ALA A 103 -9.09 20.96 -0.75
CA ALA A 103 -8.16 21.42 -1.78
C ALA A 103 -6.70 21.45 -1.29
N VAL A 104 -6.50 21.79 -0.02
CA VAL A 104 -5.17 21.79 0.62
C VAL A 104 -4.70 20.35 0.82
N TRP A 105 -5.58 19.49 1.31
CA TRP A 105 -5.25 18.08 1.51
C TRP A 105 -4.96 17.36 0.20
N GLU A 106 -5.76 17.62 -0.84
CA GLU A 106 -5.55 17.04 -2.15
C GLU A 106 -4.19 17.38 -2.75
N ALA A 107 -3.74 18.62 -2.62
CA ALA A 107 -2.42 19.03 -3.09
C ALA A 107 -1.30 18.29 -2.35
N ALA A 108 -1.42 18.17 -1.02
CA ALA A 108 -0.47 17.44 -0.20
C ALA A 108 -0.45 15.93 -0.52
N GLU A 109 -1.63 15.32 -0.62
CA GLU A 109 -1.77 13.90 -0.99
C GLU A 109 -1.21 13.63 -2.40
N THR A 110 -1.48 14.52 -3.36
CA THR A 110 -0.96 14.37 -4.73
C THR A 110 0.56 14.49 -4.77
N ALA A 111 1.16 15.38 -3.98
CA ALA A 111 2.61 15.48 -3.85
C ALA A 111 3.20 14.19 -3.23
N GLU A 112 2.59 13.67 -2.17
CA GLU A 112 3.01 12.39 -1.59
C GLU A 112 2.91 11.24 -2.61
N MET A 113 1.87 11.23 -3.44
CA MET A 113 1.70 10.23 -4.50
C MET A 113 2.77 10.31 -5.58
N GLN A 114 3.31 11.51 -5.87
CA GLN A 114 4.45 11.66 -6.78
C GLN A 114 5.69 10.97 -6.23
N ASP A 115 5.90 11.01 -4.92
CA ASP A 115 7.02 10.34 -4.25
C ASP A 115 6.79 8.83 -4.06
N VAL A 116 5.54 8.39 -3.91
CA VAL A 116 5.20 6.96 -3.72
C VAL A 116 5.13 6.20 -5.04
N ALA A 117 4.65 6.80 -6.12
CA ALA A 117 4.53 6.12 -7.41
C ALA A 117 5.82 5.40 -7.88
N PRO A 118 7.03 6.01 -7.78
CA PRO A 118 8.25 5.39 -8.32
C PRO A 118 8.93 4.36 -7.39
N ILE A 119 8.57 4.28 -6.11
CA ILE A 119 9.27 3.40 -5.16
C ILE A 119 8.72 1.96 -5.19
N TYR A 120 9.47 1.01 -4.66
CA TYR A 120 9.13 -0.42 -4.63
C TYR A 120 8.79 -0.87 -3.21
N GLY A 121 7.73 -1.64 -3.03
CA GLY A 121 7.23 -2.13 -1.74
C GLY A 121 7.51 -3.61 -1.51
N LYS A 122 7.93 -3.99 -0.30
CA LYS A 122 8.01 -5.39 0.16
C LYS A 122 7.26 -5.54 1.46
N THR A 123 6.21 -6.35 1.41
CA THR A 123 5.20 -6.42 2.47
C THR A 123 5.02 -7.84 2.95
N TYR A 124 5.02 -8.00 4.27
CA TYR A 124 4.64 -9.26 4.92
C TYR A 124 3.49 -9.04 5.88
N HIS A 125 2.44 -9.84 5.76
CA HIS A 125 1.38 -9.94 6.74
C HIS A 125 1.64 -11.13 7.67
N PHE A 126 1.65 -10.87 8.97
CA PHE A 126 1.73 -11.85 10.05
C PHE A 126 0.35 -12.38 10.47
N TRP A 127 -0.72 -11.63 10.19
CA TRP A 127 -2.10 -12.03 10.50
C TRP A 127 -3.00 -11.99 9.26
N GLN A 128 -3.56 -13.14 8.90
CA GLN A 128 -4.53 -13.27 7.83
C GLN A 128 -5.96 -12.96 8.33
N ILE A 129 -6.30 -11.68 8.41
CA ILE A 129 -7.55 -11.22 9.04
C ILE A 129 -8.82 -11.70 8.32
N ASP A 130 -8.74 -11.99 7.02
CA ASP A 130 -9.84 -12.45 6.20
C ASP A 130 -10.26 -13.90 6.51
N ARG A 131 -9.42 -14.67 7.21
CA ARG A 131 -9.76 -16.02 7.70
C ARG A 131 -10.61 -16.01 8.97
N GLY A 132 -10.68 -14.88 9.68
CA GLY A 132 -11.41 -14.76 10.94
C GLY A 132 -10.71 -15.39 12.16
N ASP A 133 -9.43 -15.75 12.06
CA ASP A 133 -8.68 -16.33 13.19
C ASP A 133 -8.53 -15.31 14.34
N PRO A 134 -8.67 -15.73 15.62
CA PRO A 134 -8.63 -14.83 16.77
C PRO A 134 -7.21 -14.35 17.14
N VAL A 135 -6.17 -15.01 16.62
CA VAL A 135 -4.75 -14.68 16.78
C VAL A 135 -4.01 -14.96 15.47
N PRO A 136 -2.81 -14.39 15.24
CA PRO A 136 -2.04 -14.66 14.01
C PRO A 136 -1.55 -16.12 13.97
N LEU A 137 -2.15 -16.93 13.10
CA LEU A 137 -1.79 -18.34 12.91
C LEU A 137 -1.00 -18.54 11.60
N GLY A 138 0.02 -19.40 11.68
CA GLY A 138 0.82 -19.81 10.52
C GLY A 138 2.03 -18.93 10.25
N GLN A 139 2.59 -19.04 9.05
CA GLN A 139 3.77 -18.30 8.64
C GLN A 139 3.40 -16.90 8.09
N PRO A 140 4.32 -15.93 8.14
CA PRO A 140 4.14 -14.65 7.45
C PRO A 140 3.83 -14.87 5.97
N GLN A 141 2.88 -14.12 5.44
CA GLN A 141 2.48 -14.18 4.04
C GLN A 141 3.10 -12.99 3.30
N LEU A 142 3.78 -13.27 2.18
CA LEU A 142 4.20 -12.22 1.26
C LEU A 142 2.96 -11.60 0.62
N MET A 143 2.92 -10.28 0.60
CA MET A 143 1.85 -9.50 -0.01
C MET A 143 2.39 -8.70 -1.19
N GLY A 144 1.54 -8.45 -2.17
CA GLY A 144 1.77 -7.48 -3.24
C GLY A 144 0.71 -6.38 -3.24
N SER A 145 0.86 -5.42 -4.14
CA SER A 145 -0.20 -4.50 -4.55
C SER A 145 -0.81 -4.95 -5.89
N PHE A 146 -1.97 -4.40 -6.24
CA PHE A 146 -2.56 -4.57 -7.55
C PHE A 146 -1.76 -3.80 -8.60
N VAL A 147 -1.60 -4.37 -9.78
CA VAL A 147 -0.81 -3.76 -10.88
C VAL A 147 -1.64 -3.45 -12.11
N SER A 148 -2.91 -3.87 -12.12
CA SER A 148 -3.86 -3.61 -13.20
C SER A 148 -5.31 -3.89 -12.77
N ASN A 149 -6.28 -3.41 -13.55
CA ASN A 149 -7.69 -3.75 -13.32
C ASN A 149 -7.97 -5.26 -13.46
N GLU A 150 -7.20 -5.98 -14.27
CA GLU A 150 -7.28 -7.43 -14.40
C GLU A 150 -6.83 -8.11 -13.10
N SER A 151 -5.74 -7.64 -12.50
CA SER A 151 -5.30 -8.16 -11.19
C SER A 151 -6.35 -7.95 -10.10
N VAL A 152 -7.05 -6.80 -10.12
CA VAL A 152 -8.16 -6.53 -9.22
C VAL A 152 -9.30 -7.53 -9.43
N LYS A 153 -9.67 -7.82 -10.69
CA LYS A 153 -10.75 -8.76 -11.01
C LYS A 153 -10.45 -10.20 -10.59
N ILE A 154 -9.18 -10.57 -10.43
CA ILE A 154 -8.80 -11.89 -9.90
C ILE A 154 -9.22 -12.03 -8.43
N ALA A 155 -8.98 -10.99 -7.61
CA ALA A 155 -9.33 -11.01 -6.18
C ALA A 155 -10.76 -10.56 -5.89
N HIS A 156 -11.30 -9.65 -6.72
CA HIS A 156 -12.61 -9.05 -6.55
C HIS A 156 -13.30 -8.94 -7.92
N PRO A 157 -14.05 -9.97 -8.36
CA PRO A 157 -14.61 -10.04 -9.72
C PRO A 157 -15.50 -8.87 -10.13
N ALA A 158 -16.11 -8.17 -9.16
CA ALA A 158 -16.89 -6.96 -9.40
C ALA A 158 -16.04 -5.73 -9.77
N GLY A 159 -14.72 -5.82 -9.71
CA GLY A 159 -13.77 -4.80 -10.13
C GLY A 159 -13.45 -3.74 -9.07
N LEU A 160 -12.61 -2.78 -9.48
CA LEU A 160 -12.02 -1.77 -8.59
C LEU A 160 -13.07 -0.92 -7.86
N ASP A 161 -14.10 -0.50 -8.58
CA ASP A 161 -15.16 0.35 -8.02
C ASP A 161 -15.82 -0.29 -6.79
N SER A 162 -16.14 -1.59 -6.90
CA SER A 162 -16.77 -2.35 -5.83
C SER A 162 -15.78 -2.68 -4.70
N LEU A 163 -14.51 -2.97 -5.03
CA LEU A 163 -13.48 -3.21 -4.02
C LEU A 163 -13.29 -1.98 -3.11
N LEU A 164 -13.36 -0.78 -3.70
CA LEU A 164 -13.10 0.48 -2.98
C LEU A 164 -14.34 1.11 -2.36
N GLU A 165 -15.55 0.58 -2.58
CA GLU A 165 -16.81 1.23 -2.23
C GLU A 165 -16.90 1.59 -0.73
N GLU A 166 -16.72 0.62 0.15
CA GLU A 166 -16.81 0.83 1.60
C GLU A 166 -15.70 1.76 2.11
N ARG A 167 -14.49 1.66 1.55
CA ARG A 167 -13.36 2.54 1.88
C ARG A 167 -13.64 3.97 1.44
N ASN A 168 -14.14 4.15 0.23
CA ASN A 168 -14.49 5.45 -0.35
C ASN A 168 -15.57 6.13 0.48
N LYS A 169 -16.62 5.40 0.86
CA LYS A 169 -17.66 5.87 1.78
C LYS A 169 -17.10 6.28 3.13
N ARG A 170 -16.21 5.48 3.72
CA ARG A 170 -15.62 5.72 5.04
C ARG A 170 -14.78 7.00 5.08
N TYR A 171 -14.01 7.28 4.03
CA TYR A 171 -13.13 8.46 3.97
C TYR A 171 -13.74 9.63 3.18
N GLY A 172 -14.94 9.49 2.61
CA GLY A 172 -15.55 10.52 1.79
C GLY A 172 -14.77 10.83 0.51
N VAL A 173 -14.10 9.81 -0.06
CA VAL A 173 -13.22 9.98 -1.24
C VAL A 173 -13.82 9.33 -2.49
N ASP A 174 -13.52 9.88 -3.66
CA ASP A 174 -13.81 9.29 -4.96
C ASP A 174 -12.49 8.95 -5.67
N HIS A 175 -12.18 7.65 -5.75
CA HIS A 175 -10.94 7.17 -6.35
C HIS A 175 -10.79 7.59 -7.83
N ARG A 176 -11.88 7.81 -8.58
CA ARG A 176 -11.79 8.26 -9.99
C ARG A 176 -11.39 9.72 -10.07
N GLN A 177 -11.85 10.54 -9.14
CA GLN A 177 -11.39 11.92 -9.03
C GLN A 177 -9.92 11.97 -8.60
N LYS A 178 -9.50 11.10 -7.67
CA LYS A 178 -8.08 10.95 -7.32
C LYS A 178 -7.25 10.56 -8.54
N ALA A 179 -7.67 9.52 -9.28
CA ALA A 179 -7.02 9.09 -10.51
C ALA A 179 -6.86 10.23 -11.52
N LYS A 180 -7.94 10.98 -11.79
CA LYS A 180 -7.93 12.13 -12.69
C LYS A 180 -6.93 13.22 -12.27
N LYS A 181 -6.88 13.54 -10.98
CA LYS A 181 -5.93 14.54 -10.46
C LYS A 181 -4.47 14.08 -10.54
N ARG A 182 -4.25 12.77 -10.63
CA ARG A 182 -2.94 12.12 -10.71
C ARG A 182 -2.50 11.78 -12.14
N GLU A 183 -3.26 12.16 -13.16
CA GLU A 183 -2.88 11.98 -14.58
C GLU A 183 -1.55 12.66 -14.93
N GLY A 184 -1.18 13.72 -14.20
CA GLY A 184 0.10 14.41 -14.36
C GLY A 184 1.29 13.77 -13.66
N ILE A 185 1.10 12.67 -12.91
CA ILE A 185 2.22 11.91 -12.32
C ILE A 185 2.92 11.14 -13.43
N GLU A 186 4.23 11.36 -13.57
CA GLU A 186 5.04 10.76 -14.62
C GLU A 186 4.93 9.22 -14.65
N ALA A 187 5.09 8.64 -15.84
CA ALA A 187 5.20 7.20 -15.99
C ALA A 187 6.46 6.70 -15.30
N VAL A 188 6.33 5.64 -14.51
CA VAL A 188 7.46 5.04 -13.82
C VAL A 188 8.07 3.96 -14.72
N GLU A 189 9.36 4.07 -15.01
CA GLU A 189 10.08 2.98 -15.67
C GLU A 189 10.21 1.80 -14.70
N LYS A 190 9.33 0.82 -14.88
CA LYS A 190 9.29 -0.39 -14.06
C LYS A 190 10.45 -1.32 -14.40
N HIS A 191 11.20 -1.71 -13.37
CA HIS A 191 12.24 -2.72 -13.51
C HIS A 191 11.61 -4.10 -13.87
N PRO A 192 12.19 -4.85 -14.82
CA PRO A 192 11.60 -6.08 -15.34
C PRO A 192 11.47 -7.21 -14.32
N ASP A 193 12.14 -7.13 -13.16
CA ASP A 193 12.07 -8.13 -12.08
C ASP A 193 10.96 -7.86 -11.04
N ALA A 194 10.40 -6.65 -10.98
CA ALA A 194 9.33 -6.31 -10.05
C ALA A 194 7.99 -6.97 -10.42
N ASP A 195 7.04 -7.03 -9.48
CA ASP A 195 5.69 -7.60 -9.67
C ASP A 195 5.71 -9.06 -10.12
N SER A 196 6.66 -9.85 -9.59
CA SER A 196 6.79 -11.26 -9.96
C SER A 196 5.55 -12.10 -9.60
N LEU A 197 4.69 -11.59 -8.71
CA LEU A 197 3.36 -12.15 -8.42
C LEU A 197 2.52 -12.37 -9.70
N PHE A 198 2.53 -11.41 -10.63
CA PHE A 198 1.67 -11.43 -11.81
C PHE A 198 2.40 -11.89 -13.08
N LYS A 199 3.67 -12.27 -12.98
CA LYS A 199 4.38 -12.90 -14.09
C LYS A 199 3.98 -14.36 -14.15
N LYS A 200 3.67 -14.84 -15.36
CA LYS A 200 3.46 -16.27 -15.60
C LYS A 200 4.68 -17.02 -15.06
N ARG A 201 4.46 -17.95 -14.11
CA ARG A 201 5.47 -18.96 -13.78
C ARG A 201 5.63 -19.80 -15.04
N ILE A 202 6.78 -19.67 -15.70
CA ILE A 202 7.20 -20.56 -16.79
C ILE A 202 7.51 -21.92 -16.19
#